data_AF-A0A965UTG9-F1
#
_entry.id   AF-A0A965UTG9-F1
#
_cell.length_a   1.000
_cell.length_b   1.000
_cell.length_c   1.000
_cell.angle_alpha   90.00
_cell.angle_beta   90.00
_cell.angle_gamma   90.00
#
_symmetry.space_group_name_H-M   'P 1'
#
loop_
_entity.id
_entity.type
_entity.pdbx_description
1 polymer ?
#
loop_
_entity_poly.entity_id
_entity_poly.type
_entity_poly.pdbx_seq_one_letter_code
_entity_poly.pdbx_strand_id
1 'polypeptide(L)' 'MIPCISFSISKNYAIDFCVFYQIRKAKDGITFFDLNVNTDYYEADHNPKLNFSLIVLNWIIFELTIYNKDHIN' A
#
# COMPACT_ATOMS: atom_id res chain seq x y z
N MET A 1 3.74 -1.63 15.59
CA MET A 1 3.12 -2.75 14.82
C MET A 1 2.09 -2.12 13.91
N ILE A 2 2.15 -2.39 12.62
CA ILE A 2 1.21 -1.83 11.65
C ILE A 2 -0.06 -2.71 11.68
N PRO A 3 -1.25 -2.15 11.94
CA PRO A 3 -2.47 -2.94 11.90
C PRO A 3 -2.85 -3.16 10.43
N CYS A 4 -2.64 -4.40 9.97
CA CYS A 4 -2.90 -4.84 8.62
C CYS A 4 -3.72 -6.12 8.64
N ILE A 5 -4.55 -6.28 7.63
CA ILE A 5 -5.21 -7.55 7.32
C ILE A 5 -4.89 -7.94 5.89
N SER A 6 -4.46 -9.18 5.73
CA SER A 6 -4.05 -9.76 4.45
C SER A 6 -5.00 -10.87 4.04
N PHE A 7 -5.45 -10.85 2.79
CA PHE A 7 -6.34 -11.87 2.25
C PHE A 7 -5.88 -12.31 0.85
N SER A 8 -6.01 -13.60 0.56
CA SER A 8 -5.85 -14.10 -0.82
C SER A 8 -7.17 -13.92 -1.57
N ILE A 9 -7.14 -13.19 -2.70
CA ILE A 9 -8.32 -13.01 -3.57
C ILE A 9 -8.39 -14.14 -4.61
N SER A 10 -7.24 -14.58 -5.13
CA SER A 10 -7.19 -15.66 -6.12
C SER A 10 -5.95 -16.53 -5.91
N LYS A 11 -5.72 -17.52 -6.79
CA LYS A 11 -4.48 -18.31 -6.76
C LYS A 11 -3.24 -17.43 -6.86
N ASN A 12 -3.29 -16.37 -7.66
CA ASN A 12 -2.15 -15.54 -8.00
C ASN A 12 -2.25 -14.14 -7.37
N TYR A 13 -3.33 -13.78 -6.68
CA TYR A 13 -3.49 -12.41 -6.14
C TYR A 13 -3.78 -12.40 -4.65
N ALA A 14 -3.16 -11.44 -3.96
CA ALA A 14 -3.43 -11.09 -2.58
C ALA A 14 -3.77 -9.60 -2.47
N ILE A 15 -4.46 -9.29 -1.37
CA ILE A 15 -4.77 -7.93 -0.96
C ILE A 15 -4.29 -7.72 0.47
N ASP A 16 -3.63 -6.60 0.69
CA ASP A 16 -3.29 -6.09 2.00
C ASP A 16 -4.07 -4.80 2.25
N PHE A 17 -4.68 -4.73 3.43
CA PHE A 17 -5.35 -3.53 3.91
C PHE A 17 -4.76 -3.13 5.25
N CYS A 18 -4.02 -2.03 5.26
CA CYS A 18 -3.36 -1.48 6.43
C CYS A 18 -3.97 -0.12 6.80
N VAL A 19 -4.02 0.20 8.09
CA VAL A 19 -4.65 1.44 8.57
C VAL A 19 -3.84 2.09 9.68
N PHE A 20 -4.04 3.39 9.90
CA PHE A 20 -3.59 4.13 11.09
C PHE A 20 -2.15 3.83 11.55
N TYR A 21 -1.17 4.02 10.66
CA TYR A 21 0.24 3.93 11.03
C TYR A 21 1.02 5.15 10.57
N GLN A 22 2.04 5.48 11.36
CA GLN A 22 2.90 6.62 11.07
C GLN A 22 3.96 6.24 10.04
N ILE A 23 4.07 7.03 8.97
CA ILE A 23 5.05 6.79 7.90
C ILE A 23 6.43 7.42 8.19
N ARG A 24 6.47 8.57 8.88
CA ARG A 24 7.72 9.28 9.19
C ARG A 24 7.57 10.22 10.39
N LYS A 25 8.68 10.62 11.01
CA LYS A 25 8.67 11.61 12.10
C LYS A 25 8.63 13.03 11.52
N ALA A 26 8.04 13.97 12.25
CA ALA A 26 7.93 15.37 11.80
C ALA A 26 9.28 16.05 11.54
N LYS A 27 10.36 15.60 12.19
CA LYS A 27 11.72 16.08 11.95
C LYS A 27 12.23 15.79 10.53
N ASP A 28 11.67 14.77 9.87
CA ASP A 28 12.05 14.33 8.53
C ASP A 28 11.18 15.01 7.46
N GLY A 29 10.37 15.99 7.86
CA GLY A 29 9.38 16.69 7.03
C GLY A 29 7.94 16.33 7.39
N ILE A 30 7.01 17.14 6.90
CA ILE A 30 5.57 16.99 7.14
C ILE A 30 4.86 16.84 5.80
N THR A 31 4.17 15.72 5.64
CA THR A 31 3.17 15.51 4.59
C THR A 31 1.83 15.91 5.18
N PHE A 32 1.27 17.02 4.74
CA PHE A 32 -0.03 17.49 5.24
C PHE A 32 -1.16 16.62 4.72
N PHE A 33 -1.14 16.34 3.42
CA PHE A 33 -2.14 15.54 2.74
C PHE A 33 -1.51 14.93 1.48
N ASP A 34 -1.75 13.64 1.25
CA ASP A 34 -1.38 12.94 0.03
C ASP A 34 -2.41 11.83 -0.23
N LEU A 35 -3.00 11.83 -1.43
CA LEU A 35 -3.91 10.79 -1.89
C LEU A 35 -3.27 10.12 -3.09
N ASN A 36 -2.92 8.85 -2.95
CA ASN A 36 -2.33 8.04 -4.01
C ASN A 36 -3.37 7.07 -4.56
N VAL A 37 -3.59 7.12 -5.88
CA VAL A 37 -4.35 6.14 -6.64
C VAL A 37 -3.45 5.68 -7.77
N ASN A 38 -2.86 4.50 -7.61
CA ASN A 38 -1.98 3.91 -8.60
C ASN A 38 -2.57 2.57 -9.08
N THR A 39 -2.67 2.42 -10.39
CA THR A 39 -3.09 1.19 -11.07
C THR A 39 -2.02 0.77 -12.08
N ASP A 40 -0.83 0.45 -11.59
CA ASP A 40 0.31 0.04 -12.40
C ASP A 40 0.22 -1.45 -12.72
N TYR A 41 -0.40 -1.76 -13.86
CA TYR A 41 -0.43 -3.10 -14.44
C TYR A 41 0.79 -3.32 -15.35
N TYR A 42 1.99 -3.41 -14.76
CA TYR A 42 3.17 -3.81 -15.54
C TYR A 42 3.21 -5.33 -15.70
N GLU A 43 3.20 -5.81 -16.95
CA GLU A 43 3.30 -7.24 -17.27
C GLU A 43 4.64 -7.87 -16.88
N ALA A 44 5.69 -7.04 -16.73
CA ALA A 44 7.07 -7.50 -16.58
C ALA A 44 7.75 -7.07 -15.27
N ASP A 45 7.04 -6.41 -14.34
CA ASP A 45 7.68 -5.92 -13.12
C ASP A 45 6.85 -6.12 -11.85
N HIS A 46 7.59 -6.26 -10.77
CA HIS A 46 7.26 -6.76 -9.43
C HIS A 46 6.34 -5.83 -8.61
N ASN A 47 5.61 -4.94 -9.29
CA ASN A 47 4.89 -3.85 -8.65
C ASN A 47 3.46 -4.23 -8.26
N PRO A 48 2.94 -3.65 -7.16
CA PRO A 48 1.55 -3.79 -6.80
C PRO A 48 0.68 -3.33 -7.97
N LYS A 49 -0.25 -4.21 -8.38
CA LYS A 49 -1.17 -3.96 -9.50
C LYS A 49 -2.14 -2.81 -9.21
N LEU A 50 -2.40 -2.59 -7.92
CA LEU A 50 -3.20 -1.48 -7.44
C LEU A 50 -2.68 -1.05 -6.07
N ASN A 51 -2.44 0.24 -5.89
CA ASN A 51 -2.22 0.88 -4.59
C ASN A 51 -3.21 2.04 -4.46
N PHE A 52 -3.97 2.04 -3.38
CA PHE A 52 -4.84 3.14 -3.01
C PHE A 52 -4.59 3.52 -1.56
N SER A 53 -4.06 4.72 -1.32
CA SER A 53 -3.68 5.15 0.03
C SER A 53 -3.92 6.63 0.28
N LEU A 54 -4.15 6.96 1.55
CA LEU A 54 -4.32 8.31 2.04
C LEU A 54 -3.37 8.57 3.21
N ILE A 55 -2.55 9.61 3.08
CA ILE A 55 -1.69 10.13 4.14
C ILE A 55 -2.21 11.49 4.59
N VAL A 56 -2.32 11.68 5.90
CA VAL A 56 -2.62 12.97 6.53
C VAL A 56 -1.66 13.17 7.69
N LEU A 57 -0.96 14.31 7.74
CA LEU A 57 -0.03 14.67 8.82
C LEU A 57 1.00 13.56 9.16
N ASN A 58 1.60 12.95 8.14
CA ASN A 58 2.51 11.80 8.24
C ASN A 58 1.90 10.49 8.80
N TRP A 59 0.58 10.37 8.84
CA TRP A 59 -0.12 9.13 9.15
C TRP A 59 -0.81 8.60 7.92
N ILE A 60 -0.58 7.32 7.60
CA ILE A 60 -1.47 6.61 6.70
C ILE A 60 -2.78 6.37 7.44
N ILE A 61 -3.86 6.89 6.87
CA ILE A 61 -5.22 6.66 7.34
C ILE A 61 -5.66 5.27 6.87
N PHE A 62 -5.48 5.00 5.58
CA PHE A 62 -5.67 3.69 4.98
C PHE A 62 -4.69 3.49 3.83
N GLU A 63 -4.32 2.23 3.61
CA GLU A 63 -3.57 1.75 2.45
C GLU A 63 -4.17 0.41 2.02
N LEU A 64 -4.56 0.34 0.76
CA LEU A 64 -5.08 -0.85 0.09
C LEU A 64 -4.12 -1.21 -1.04
N THR A 65 -3.54 -2.40 -0.98
CA THR A 65 -2.56 -2.86 -1.96
C THR A 65 -2.99 -4.21 -2.50
N ILE A 66 -3.13 -4.33 -3.82
CA ILE A 66 -3.38 -5.60 -4.52
C ILE A 66 -2.13 -5.97 -5.30
N TYR A 67 -1.62 -7.18 -5.09
CA TYR A 67 -0.37 -7.64 -5.69
C TYR A 67 -0.43 -9.10 -6.11
N ASN A 68 0.45 -9.45 -7.06
CA ASN A 68 0.63 -10.83 -7.50
C ASN A 68 1.42 -11.61 -6.43
N LYS A 69 0.92 -12.79 -6.04
CA LYS A 69 1.56 -13.71 -5.09
C LYS A 69 2.70 -14.49 -5.71
N ASP A 70 2.63 -14.74 -7.01
CA ASP A 70 3.64 -15.50 -7.73
C ASP A 70 4.83 -14.57 -8.00
N HIS A 71 5.78 -14.57 -7.06
CA HIS A 71 7.12 -14.03 -7.26
C HIS A 71 7.91 -15.01 -8.13
N ILE A 72 8.39 -14.60 -9.30
CA ILE A 72 9.46 -15.32 -9.99
C ILE A 72 10.77 -14.77 -9.41
N ASN A 73 11.45 -15.58 -8.60
CA ASN A 73 12.85 -15.32 -8.20
C ASN A 73 13.79 -15.52 -9.39
#